data_AF-A0A401Q3R3-F1
#
_entry.id   AF-A0A401Q3R3-F1
#
_cell.length_a   1.000
_cell.length_b   1.000
_cell.length_c   1.000
_cell.angle_alpha   90.00
_cell.angle_beta   90.00
_cell.angle_gamma   90.00
#
_symmetry.space_group_name_H-M   'P 1'
#
loop_
_entity.id
_entity.type
_entity.pdbx_description
1 polymer ?
#
loop_
_entity_poly.entity_id
_entity_poly.type
_entity_poly.pdbx_seq_one_letter_code
_entity_poly.pdbx_strand_id
1 'polypeptide(L)'
;MRSKDSAFLRAVCDREKCPVDFVGKITGDGKIVLVDDRNTAGKSEVTQQYATRPVDLKLEWVLGKMPQKVRNDMIGGGAEPMADPA
;
A
#
# COMPACT_ATOMS: atom_id res chain seq x y z
N MET A 1 -2.99 4.81 15.39
CA MET A 1 -2.51 5.83 16.34
C MET A 1 -3.63 6.12 17.33
N ARG A 2 -3.37 6.10 18.64
CA ARG A 2 -4.40 6.45 19.62
C ARG A 2 -4.57 7.96 19.60
N SER A 3 -5.81 8.46 19.63
CA SER A 3 -6.10 9.90 19.52
C SER A 3 -5.39 10.75 20.57
N LYS A 4 -5.09 10.16 21.74
CA LYS A 4 -4.37 10.80 22.85
C LYS A 4 -2.92 11.15 22.53
N ASP A 5 -2.29 10.44 21.59
CA ASP A 5 -0.86 10.61 21.28
C ASP A 5 -0.61 11.73 20.25
N SER A 6 -1.68 12.25 19.62
CA SER A 6 -1.59 13.26 18.56
C SER A 6 -1.01 14.58 19.03
N ALA A 7 -1.40 15.04 20.22
CA ALA A 7 -0.90 16.27 20.82
C ALA A 7 0.60 16.16 21.14
N PHE A 8 1.02 15.02 21.70
CA PHE A 8 2.43 14.76 21.99
C PHE A 8 3.27 14.71 20.71
N LEU A 9 2.80 13.99 19.68
CA LEU A 9 3.52 13.88 18.42
C LEU A 9 3.69 15.26 17.75
N ARG A 10 2.65 16.09 17.73
CA ARG A 10 2.73 17.47 17.22
C ARG A 10 3.78 18.28 17.96
N ALA A 11 3.77 18.25 19.30
CA ALA A 11 4.72 19.00 20.10
C ALA A 11 6.19 18.60 19.83
N VAL A 12 6.46 17.31 19.61
CA VAL A 12 7.80 16.82 19.25
C VAL A 12 8.18 17.28 17.84
N CYS A 13 7.28 17.15 16.87
CA CYS A 13 7.48 17.58 15.50
C CYS A 13 7.75 19.09 15.38
N ASP A 14 7.01 19.92 16.13
CA ASP A 14 7.19 21.38 16.18
C ASP A 14 8.57 21.75 16.72
N ARG A 15 9.06 21.05 17.75
CA ARG A 15 10.40 21.25 18.32
C ARG A 15 11.50 20.96 17.30
N GLU A 16 11.35 19.87 16.55
CA GLU A 16 12.33 19.42 15.56
C GLU A 16 12.19 20.09 14.20
N LYS A 17 11.25 21.04 14.05
CA LYS A 17 10.89 21.66 12.75
C LYS A 17 10.56 20.61 11.68
N CYS A 18 9.89 19.55 12.10
CA CYS A 18 9.49 18.44 11.25
C CYS A 18 8.00 18.55 10.91
N PRO A 19 7.61 18.85 9.66
CA PRO A 19 6.20 18.92 9.29
C PRO A 19 5.47 17.59 9.53
N VAL A 20 4.30 17.65 10.16
CA VAL A 20 3.47 16.48 10.45
C VAL A 20 2.01 16.74 10.08
N ASP A 21 1.35 15.73 9.52
CA ASP A 21 -0.07 15.77 9.23
C ASP A 21 -0.74 14.41 9.47
N PHE A 22 -2.01 14.43 9.86
CA PHE A 22 -2.81 13.25 10.18
C PHE A 22 -3.80 12.96 9.07
N VAL A 23 -3.35 12.18 8.09
CA VAL A 23 -4.06 11.94 6.82
C VAL A 23 -5.16 10.88 6.89
N GLY A 24 -5.40 10.23 8.03
CA GLY A 24 -6.42 9.18 8.11
C GLY A 24 -6.56 8.50 9.47
N LYS A 25 -7.47 7.52 9.52
CA LYS A 25 -7.78 6.71 10.70
C LYS A 25 -7.81 5.22 10.37
N ILE A 26 -7.50 4.39 11.36
CA ILE A 26 -7.62 2.93 11.24
C ILE A 26 -9.05 2.56 11.65
N THR A 27 -9.81 2.03 10.71
CA THR A 27 -11.23 1.63 10.87
C THR A 27 -11.40 0.17 11.29
N GLY A 28 -10.47 -0.71 10.91
CA GLY A 28 -10.55 -2.15 11.22
C GLY A 28 -11.55 -2.94 10.37
N ASP A 29 -12.10 -2.34 9.31
CA ASP A 29 -13.11 -2.93 8.43
C ASP A 29 -12.52 -3.72 7.24
N GLY A 30 -11.20 -3.92 7.21
CA GLY A 30 -10.53 -4.70 6.17
C GLY A 30 -10.43 -4.00 4.82
N LYS A 31 -10.64 -2.67 4.77
CA LYS A 31 -10.56 -1.87 3.54
C LYS A 31 -9.47 -0.81 3.60
N ILE A 32 -9.04 -0.37 2.43
CA ILE A 32 -8.27 0.86 2.25
C ILE A 32 -9.12 1.82 1.41
N VAL A 33 -9.34 3.01 1.96
CA VAL A 33 -10.11 4.06 1.32
C VAL A 33 -9.27 5.33 1.27
N LEU A 34 -9.07 5.87 0.07
CA LEU A 34 -8.53 7.21 -0.15
C LEU A 34 -9.70 8.13 -0.46
N VAL A 35 -9.85 9.18 0.33
CA VAL A 35 -10.83 10.25 0.09
C VAL A 35 -10.09 11.42 -0.51
N ASP A 36 -10.59 11.93 -1.63
CA ASP A 36 -10.14 13.19 -2.20
C ASP A 36 -11.15 14.28 -1.85
N ASP A 37 -10.76 15.10 -0.88
CA ASP A 37 -11.58 16.17 -0.30
C ASP A 37 -11.18 17.56 -0.79
N ARG A 38 -10.35 17.67 -1.84
CA ARG A 38 -9.86 18.98 -2.32
C ARG A 38 -10.98 19.96 -2.69
N ASN A 39 -12.13 19.47 -3.16
CA ASN A 39 -13.33 20.28 -3.47
C ASN A 39 -14.35 20.38 -2.32
N THR A 40 -14.11 19.67 -1.22
CA THR A 40 -15.02 19.58 -0.07
C THR A 40 -14.35 19.92 1.27
N ALA A 41 -13.07 20.34 1.25
CA ALA A 41 -12.31 20.74 2.42
C ALA A 41 -13.04 21.83 3.22
N GLY A 42 -13.25 21.59 4.51
CA GLY A 42 -13.98 22.48 5.41
C GLY A 42 -15.52 22.40 5.34
N LYS A 43 -16.10 21.48 4.55
CA LYS A 43 -17.55 21.26 4.48
C LYS A 43 -18.00 20.14 5.43
N SER A 44 -19.27 20.18 5.83
CA SER A 44 -19.89 19.27 6.81
C SER A 44 -19.74 17.79 6.43
N GLU A 45 -19.89 16.87 7.40
CA GLU A 45 -19.85 15.41 7.18
C GLU A 45 -20.82 14.96 6.06
N VAL A 46 -21.96 15.65 5.90
CA VAL A 46 -22.92 15.40 4.81
C VAL A 46 -22.28 15.66 3.45
N THR A 47 -21.43 16.68 3.33
CA THR A 47 -20.75 17.01 2.07
C THR A 47 -19.58 16.06 1.76
N GLN A 48 -18.98 15.43 2.78
CA GLN A 48 -17.95 14.41 2.59
C GLN A 48 -18.48 13.13 1.93
N GLN A 49 -19.79 12.87 2.00
CA GLN A 49 -20.42 11.77 1.27
C GLN A 49 -20.29 11.93 -0.25
N TYR A 50 -20.13 13.16 -0.74
CA TYR A 50 -19.92 13.48 -2.15
C TYR A 50 -18.44 13.59 -2.53
N ALA A 51 -17.52 13.39 -1.58
CA ALA A 51 -16.09 13.35 -1.88
C ALA A 51 -15.79 12.12 -2.74
N THR A 52 -14.90 12.30 -3.72
CA THR A 52 -14.51 11.19 -4.58
C THR A 52 -13.65 10.21 -3.77
N ARG A 53 -13.77 8.92 -4.11
CA ARG A 53 -12.98 7.85 -3.50
C ARG A 53 -12.13 7.17 -4.56
N PRO A 54 -10.98 7.74 -4.97
CA PRO A 54 -10.14 7.16 -6.02
C PRO A 54 -9.67 5.74 -5.70
N VAL A 55 -9.55 5.42 -4.41
CA VAL A 55 -9.24 4.07 -3.93
C VAL A 55 -10.30 3.68 -2.91
N ASP A 56 -11.02 2.59 -3.20
CA ASP A 56 -11.93 1.93 -2.26
C ASP A 56 -11.84 0.42 -2.52
N LEU A 57 -10.87 -0.22 -1.87
CA LEU A 57 -10.51 -1.61 -2.12
C LEU A 57 -10.44 -2.39 -0.80
N LYS A 58 -10.66 -3.71 -0.89
CA LYS A 58 -10.37 -4.61 0.23
C LYS A 58 -8.85 -4.76 0.40
N LEU A 59 -8.38 -4.77 1.64
CA LEU A 59 -6.95 -4.95 1.95
C LEU A 59 -6.41 -6.27 1.43
N GLU A 60 -7.22 -7.34 1.41
CA GLU A 60 -6.84 -8.65 0.87
C GLU A 60 -6.42 -8.59 -0.61
N TRP A 61 -7.01 -7.71 -1.42
CA TRP A 61 -6.68 -7.57 -2.83
C TRP A 61 -5.39 -6.80 -3.04
N VAL A 62 -5.17 -5.77 -2.22
CA VAL A 62 -4.00 -4.89 -2.30
C VAL A 62 -2.74 -5.57 -1.74
N LEU A 63 -2.90 -6.32 -0.65
CA LEU A 63 -1.82 -7.05 0.03
C LEU A 63 -1.72 -8.50 -0.46
N GLY A 64 -2.50 -8.88 -1.47
CA GLY A 64 -2.51 -10.20 -2.06
C GLY A 64 -1.14 -10.58 -2.63
N LYS A 65 -0.73 -11.84 -2.46
CA LYS A 65 0.54 -12.31 -3.01
C LYS A 65 0.45 -12.40 -4.53
N MET A 66 1.43 -11.82 -5.22
CA MET A 66 1.62 -12.11 -6.63
C MET A 66 2.09 -13.57 -6.78
N PRO A 67 1.55 -14.33 -7.76
CA PRO A 67 2.06 -15.66 -8.06
C PRO A 67 3.57 -15.63 -8.31
N GLN A 68 4.30 -16.63 -7.82
CA GLN A 68 5.73 -16.72 -8.09
C GLN A 68 5.97 -17.06 -9.55
N LYS A 69 6.83 -16.28 -10.22
CA LYS A 69 7.27 -16.56 -11.57
C LYS A 69 8.17 -17.79 -11.58
N VAL A 70 7.73 -18.87 -12.21
CA VAL A 70 8.58 -20.05 -12.46
C VAL A 70 9.46 -19.76 -13.68
N ARG A 71 10.77 -19.97 -13.52
CA ARG A 71 11.73 -19.91 -14.62
C ARG A 71 11.81 -21.30 -15.26
N ASN A 72 11.29 -21.45 -16.47
CA ASN A 72 11.48 -22.66 -17.26
C ASN A 72 12.80 -22.56 -18.01
N ASP A 73 13.88 -23.09 -17.43
CA ASP A 73 15.14 -23.27 -18.16
C ASP A 73 15.06 -24.61 -18.91
N MET A 74 14.77 -24.57 -20.22
CA MET A 74 14.98 -25.72 -21.09
C MET A 74 15.49 -25.29 -22.47
N ILE A 75 16.80 -25.37 -22.66
CA ILE A 75 17.52 -25.76 -23.89
C ILE A 75 18.87 -26.32 -23.35
N GLY A 76 19.16 -27.61 -23.31
CA GLY A 76 19.41 -28.49 -24.46
C GLY A 76 20.93 -28.59 -24.71
N GLY A 77 21.59 -29.60 -24.14
CA GLY A 77 23.05 -29.79 -24.31
C GLY A 77 23.60 -31.02 -23.59
N GLY A 78 22.95 -32.17 -23.74
CA GLY A 78 23.62 -33.44 -23.47
C GLY A 78 24.57 -33.73 -24.63
N ALA A 79 25.87 -33.47 -24.45
CA ALA A 79 26.89 -34.05 -25.31
C ALA A 79 27.08 -35.50 -24.87
N GLU A 80 26.59 -36.46 -25.66
CA GLU A 80 27.01 -37.84 -25.50
C GLU A 80 28.52 -37.95 -25.78
N PRO A 81 29.32 -38.61 -24.92
CA PRO A 81 30.72 -38.83 -25.21
C PRO A 81 30.84 -39.75 -26.43
N MET A 82 31.55 -39.25 -27.45
CA MET A 82 31.98 -40.01 -28.62
C MET A 82 32.77 -41.24 -28.15
N ALA A 83 32.28 -42.44 -28.44
CA ALA A 83 33.04 -43.67 -28.26
C ALA A 83 34.16 -43.71 -29.31
N ASP A 84 35.42 -43.83 -28.86
CA ASP A 84 36.56 -44.08 -29.75
C ASP A 84 36.43 -45.47 -30.39
N PRO A 85 36.65 -45.62 -31.72
CA PRO A 85 36.71 -46.93 -32.33
C PRO A 85 38.08 -47.58 -32.08
N ALA A 86 38.03 -48.74 -31.41
CA ALA A 86 38.99 -49.86 -31.34
C ALA A 86 40.38 -49.61 -30.75
#